data_AF-A0A7K0YB69-F1
#
_entry.id   AF-A0A7K0YB69-F1
#
_cell.length_a   1.000
_cell.length_b   1.000
_cell.length_c   1.000
_cell.angle_alpha   90.00
_cell.angle_beta   90.00
_cell.angle_gamma   90.00
#
_symmetry.space_group_name_H-M   'P 1'
#
loop_
_entity.id
_entity.type
_entity.pdbx_description
1 polymer ?
#
loop_
_entity_poly.entity_id
_entity_poly.type
_entity_poly.pdbx_seq_one_letter_code
_entity_poly.pdbx_strand_id
1 'polypeptide(L)'
;TVRLVGSSQANMFASISSGINALFGPLHGGANEAVLEMLTEIQNSGESVQHFVNRVKNKEDGIRLMGFGHRVYKNLDPRARIVKATADKVLAELGVKDPLLDIAKELEAAALSDSYFIERKLYPNVDFYTGVIYKALGFPPRMFTALFALGRLPGWIAHWREMNMDAATKIGRPQQIYIGEEERSLKGFFN
;
A
#
# COMPACT_ATOMS: atom_id res chain seq x y z
N THR A 1 -4.16 5.15 -13.36
CA THR A 1 -3.08 4.96 -14.34
C THR A 1 -3.50 4.07 -15.50
N VAL A 2 -3.84 2.79 -15.28
CA VAL A 2 -4.25 1.84 -16.35
C VAL A 2 -5.30 2.43 -17.31
N ARG A 3 -6.37 3.04 -16.80
CA ARG A 3 -7.39 3.71 -17.63
C ARG A 3 -6.84 4.89 -18.42
N LEU A 4 -6.08 5.78 -17.78
CA LEU A 4 -5.54 6.96 -18.43
C LEU A 4 -4.65 6.57 -19.63
N VAL A 5 -3.76 5.59 -19.43
CA VAL A 5 -2.91 5.05 -20.51
C VAL A 5 -3.76 4.33 -21.57
N GLY A 6 -4.70 3.47 -21.16
CA GLY A 6 -5.56 2.79 -22.13
C GLY A 6 -6.46 3.74 -22.94
N SER A 7 -6.84 4.90 -22.39
CA SER A 7 -7.68 5.88 -23.08
C SER A 7 -7.01 6.52 -24.30
N SER A 8 -5.67 6.44 -24.40
CA SER A 8 -4.92 6.82 -25.60
C SER A 8 -4.83 5.69 -26.63
N GLN A 9 -5.65 4.65 -26.50
CA GLN A 9 -5.62 3.41 -27.30
C GLN A 9 -4.33 2.59 -27.16
N ALA A 10 -3.58 2.77 -26.07
CA ALA A 10 -2.48 1.88 -25.74
C ALA A 10 -3.01 0.45 -25.51
N ASN A 11 -2.30 -0.56 -26.03
CA ASN A 11 -2.70 -1.95 -25.87
C ASN A 11 -2.79 -2.34 -24.38
N MET A 12 -3.50 -3.43 -24.10
CA MET A 12 -3.74 -3.89 -22.74
C MET A 12 -2.44 -4.15 -21.97
N PHE A 13 -1.44 -4.78 -22.58
CA PHE A 13 -0.16 -5.09 -21.91
C PHE A 13 0.58 -3.81 -21.47
N ALA A 14 0.67 -2.81 -22.35
CA ALA A 14 1.26 -1.51 -22.02
C ALA A 14 0.47 -0.78 -20.92
N SER A 15 -0.87 -0.83 -20.99
CA SER A 15 -1.75 -0.23 -19.98
C SER A 15 -1.58 -0.91 -18.61
N ILE A 16 -1.48 -2.23 -18.56
CA ILE A 16 -1.24 -2.99 -17.33
C ILE A 16 0.16 -2.72 -16.78
N SER A 17 1.19 -2.65 -17.63
CA SER A 17 2.55 -2.27 -17.22
C SER A 17 2.56 -0.91 -16.52
N SER A 18 1.77 0.07 -16.98
CA SER A 18 1.62 1.35 -16.28
C SER A 18 0.99 1.20 -14.88
N GLY A 19 0.07 0.25 -14.71
CA GLY A 19 -0.53 -0.09 -13.42
C GLY A 19 0.48 -0.70 -12.45
N ILE A 20 1.33 -1.60 -12.94
CA ILE A 20 2.43 -2.19 -12.16
C ILE A 20 3.40 -1.10 -11.71
N ASN A 21 3.83 -0.22 -12.62
CA ASN A 21 4.73 0.89 -12.28
C ASN A 21 4.12 1.85 -11.25
N ALA A 22 2.82 2.14 -11.35
CA ALA A 22 2.13 2.96 -10.37
C ALA A 22 2.00 2.27 -9.00
N LEU A 23 1.79 0.94 -8.98
CA LEU A 23 1.72 0.15 -7.75
C LEU A 23 3.11 -0.01 -7.11
N PHE A 24 4.18 -0.06 -7.89
CA PHE A 24 5.54 -0.23 -7.39
C PHE A 24 6.01 0.93 -6.48
N GLY A 25 5.40 2.12 -6.61
CA GLY A 25 5.73 3.24 -5.72
C GLY A 25 5.47 2.91 -4.24
N PRO A 26 6.36 3.34 -3.32
CA PRO A 26 6.27 3.01 -1.89
C PRO A 26 5.00 3.57 -1.23
N LEU A 27 4.47 4.69 -1.76
CA LEU A 27 3.22 5.29 -1.30
C LEU A 27 1.96 4.57 -1.81
N HIS A 28 2.12 3.50 -2.61
CA HIS A 28 1.00 2.72 -3.13
C HIS A 28 1.06 1.24 -2.78
N GLY A 29 2.00 0.48 -3.34
CA GLY A 29 2.05 -0.99 -3.19
C GLY A 29 3.12 -1.47 -2.22
N GLY A 30 4.10 -0.63 -1.87
CA GLY A 30 5.18 -0.97 -0.93
C GLY A 30 4.77 -0.98 0.54
N ALA A 31 3.49 -0.75 0.87
CA ALA A 31 3.03 -0.69 2.26
C ALA A 31 3.18 -2.04 2.98
N ASN A 32 3.03 -3.16 2.28
CA ASN A 32 3.18 -4.51 2.86
C ASN A 32 4.65 -4.87 3.15
N GLU A 33 5.59 -4.44 2.31
CA GLU A 33 7.03 -4.55 2.56
C GLU A 33 7.43 -3.70 3.77
N ALA A 34 6.96 -2.46 3.82
CA ALA A 34 7.23 -1.54 4.95
C ALA A 34 6.64 -2.03 6.29
N VAL A 35 5.55 -2.81 6.29
CA VAL A 35 5.07 -3.49 7.50
C VAL A 35 6.12 -4.48 8.01
N LEU A 36 6.68 -5.30 7.13
CA LEU A 36 7.65 -6.31 7.52
C LEU A 36 8.99 -5.69 7.94
N GLU A 37 9.41 -4.62 7.28
CA GLU A 37 10.57 -3.82 7.69
C GLU A 37 10.38 -3.25 9.09
N MET A 38 9.24 -2.59 9.36
CA MET A 38 8.88 -2.09 10.69
C MET A 38 8.92 -3.19 11.76
N LEU A 39 8.31 -4.35 11.50
CA LEU A 39 8.34 -5.47 12.45
C LEU A 39 9.77 -5.98 12.70
N THR A 40 10.59 -6.02 11.65
CA THR A 40 12.00 -6.44 11.73
C THR A 40 12.83 -5.42 12.52
N GLU A 41 12.58 -4.11 12.35
CA GLU A 41 13.22 -3.07 13.14
C GLU A 41 12.87 -3.18 14.62
N ILE A 42 11.59 -3.38 14.96
CA ILE A 42 11.15 -3.62 16.34
C ILE A 42 11.90 -4.83 16.92
N GLN A 43 11.93 -5.96 16.19
CA GLN A 43 12.65 -7.16 16.62
C GLN A 43 14.13 -6.90 16.87
N ASN A 44 14.82 -6.28 15.91
CA ASN A 44 16.26 -6.06 15.96
C ASN A 44 16.67 -5.03 17.01
N SER A 45 15.80 -4.08 17.32
CA SER A 45 16.05 -3.10 18.38
C SER A 45 16.05 -3.71 19.78
N GLY A 46 15.37 -4.86 19.96
CA GLY A 46 15.11 -5.45 21.27
C GLY A 46 14.15 -4.64 22.14
N GLU A 47 13.52 -3.59 21.58
CA GLU A 47 12.53 -2.78 22.28
C GLU A 47 11.20 -3.54 22.42
N SER A 48 10.40 -3.19 23.43
CA SER A 48 9.05 -3.73 23.53
C SER A 48 8.11 -3.05 22.53
N VAL A 49 7.09 -3.78 22.07
CA VAL A 49 6.03 -3.22 21.21
C VAL A 49 5.41 -1.97 21.84
N GLN A 50 5.20 -1.99 23.17
CA GLN A 50 4.66 -0.84 23.89
C GLN A 50 5.57 0.40 23.79
N HIS A 51 6.90 0.21 23.81
CA HIS A 51 7.84 1.31 23.61
C HIS A 51 7.73 1.87 22.19
N PHE A 52 7.76 1.02 21.17
CA PHE A 52 7.55 1.44 19.77
C PHE A 52 6.24 2.22 19.58
N VAL A 53 5.14 1.72 20.14
CA VAL A 53 3.83 2.37 20.11
C VAL A 53 3.87 3.77 20.75
N ASN A 54 4.60 3.93 21.85
CA ASN A 54 4.79 5.25 22.48
C ASN A 54 5.59 6.20 21.60
N ARG A 55 6.63 5.71 20.91
CA ARG A 55 7.42 6.52 19.96
C ARG A 55 6.56 7.01 18.79
N VAL A 56 5.68 6.15 18.24
CA VAL A 56 4.68 6.53 17.23
C VAL A 56 3.76 7.65 17.75
N LYS A 57 3.25 7.51 18.99
CA LYS A 57 2.37 8.52 19.63
C LYS A 57 3.08 9.85 19.85
N ASN A 58 4.35 9.80 20.25
CA ASN A 58 5.20 10.97 20.44
C ASN A 58 5.61 11.64 19.12
N LYS A 59 5.26 11.04 17.98
CA LYS A 59 5.63 11.52 16.63
C LYS A 59 7.13 11.71 16.47
N GLU A 60 7.91 10.77 17.01
CA GLU A 60 9.34 10.76 16.79
C GLU A 60 9.66 10.69 15.29
N ASP A 61 10.66 11.46 14.87
CA ASP A 61 11.01 11.57 13.47
C ASP A 61 11.37 10.20 12.87
N GLY A 62 10.79 9.90 11.70
CA GLY A 62 10.98 8.63 11.01
C GLY A 62 10.12 7.47 11.52
N ILE A 63 9.47 7.59 12.67
CA ILE A 63 8.69 6.48 13.26
C ILE A 63 7.23 6.54 12.81
N ARG A 64 6.80 5.49 12.10
CA ARG A 64 5.43 5.38 11.59
C ARG A 64 4.88 3.98 11.81
N LEU A 65 3.60 3.91 12.16
CA LEU A 65 2.88 2.65 12.26
C LEU A 65 2.38 2.23 10.87
N MET A 66 3.16 1.37 10.21
CA MET A 66 2.87 0.87 8.87
C MET A 66 1.77 -0.20 8.90
N GLY A 67 0.91 -0.22 7.88
CA GLY A 67 -0.22 -1.16 7.81
C GLY A 67 -1.45 -0.74 8.63
N PHE A 68 -1.49 0.48 9.15
CA PHE A 68 -2.62 1.01 9.92
C PHE A 68 -3.25 2.24 9.27
N GLY A 69 -4.56 2.37 9.44
CA GLY A 69 -5.37 3.40 8.81
C GLY A 69 -5.60 3.14 7.31
N HIS A 70 -6.54 3.89 6.74
CA HIS A 70 -6.90 3.73 5.34
C HIS A 70 -7.46 5.04 4.76
N ARG A 71 -7.07 5.42 3.54
CA ARG A 71 -7.50 6.68 2.90
C ARG A 71 -9.01 6.72 2.62
N VAL A 72 -9.59 5.57 2.26
CA VAL A 72 -11.02 5.40 1.94
C VAL A 72 -11.83 4.92 3.16
N TYR A 73 -11.49 3.78 3.75
CA TYR A 73 -12.18 3.26 4.93
C TYR A 73 -11.83 4.07 6.18
N LYS A 74 -12.80 4.84 6.69
CA LYS A 74 -12.65 5.57 7.96
C LYS A 74 -12.82 4.66 9.18
N ASN A 75 -13.44 3.50 9.03
CA ASN A 75 -13.57 2.49 10.07
C ASN A 75 -12.77 1.25 9.64
N LEU A 76 -12.99 0.10 10.27
CA LEU A 76 -12.32 -1.16 9.92
C LEU A 76 -12.38 -1.46 8.41
N ASP A 77 -11.24 -1.79 7.80
CA ASP A 77 -11.18 -2.26 6.42
C ASP A 77 -11.88 -3.63 6.32
N PRO A 78 -12.96 -3.76 5.53
CA PRO A 78 -13.72 -5.02 5.46
C PRO A 78 -12.89 -6.17 4.91
N ARG A 79 -11.86 -5.88 4.11
CA ARG A 79 -10.92 -6.89 3.58
C ARG A 79 -10.00 -7.40 4.67
N ALA A 80 -9.55 -6.52 5.55
CA ALA A 80 -8.65 -6.84 6.64
C ALA A 80 -9.25 -7.91 7.56
N ARG A 81 -10.57 -7.85 7.83
CA ARG A 81 -11.28 -8.89 8.60
C ARG A 81 -11.21 -10.28 7.95
N ILE A 82 -11.40 -10.35 6.63
CA ILE A 82 -11.35 -11.62 5.88
C ILE A 82 -9.91 -12.13 5.84
N VAL A 83 -8.96 -11.25 5.53
CA VAL A 83 -7.55 -11.61 5.43
C VAL A 83 -6.97 -12.00 6.78
N LYS A 84 -7.37 -11.38 7.89
CA LYS A 84 -7.02 -11.80 9.25
C LYS A 84 -7.46 -13.24 9.52
N ALA A 85 -8.72 -13.57 9.24
CA ALA A 85 -9.22 -14.93 9.42
C ALA A 85 -8.46 -15.95 8.56
N THR A 86 -8.05 -15.57 7.35
CA THR A 86 -7.18 -16.40 6.50
C THR A 86 -5.77 -16.51 7.06
N ALA A 87 -5.19 -15.43 7.58
CA ALA A 87 -3.88 -15.44 8.22
C ALA A 87 -3.86 -16.40 9.40
N ASP A 88 -4.85 -16.30 10.30
CA ASP A 88 -4.98 -17.16 11.47
C ASP A 88 -5.00 -18.66 11.08
N LYS A 89 -5.73 -19.02 10.01
CA LYS A 89 -5.78 -20.39 9.48
C LYS A 89 -4.44 -20.84 8.88
N VAL A 90 -3.86 -20.04 7.99
CA VAL A 90 -2.60 -20.37 7.31
C VAL A 90 -1.48 -20.55 8.32
N LEU A 91 -1.39 -19.67 9.32
CA LEU A 91 -0.39 -19.76 10.37
C LEU A 91 -0.56 -21.02 11.23
N ALA A 92 -1.80 -21.37 11.56
CA ALA A 92 -2.10 -22.59 12.32
C ALA A 92 -1.75 -23.86 11.53
N GLU A 93 -2.10 -23.93 10.24
CA GLU A 93 -1.85 -25.09 9.38
C GLU A 93 -0.36 -25.31 9.10
N LEU A 94 0.40 -24.24 8.87
CA LEU A 94 1.83 -24.34 8.58
C LEU A 94 2.68 -24.67 9.83
N GLY A 95 2.12 -24.53 11.04
CA GLY A 95 2.86 -24.72 12.28
C GLY A 95 4.07 -23.78 12.43
N VAL A 96 4.10 -22.67 11.67
CA VAL A 96 5.23 -21.75 11.60
C VAL A 96 5.27 -20.93 12.89
N LYS A 97 6.39 -21.02 13.60
CA LYS A 97 6.76 -20.10 14.68
C LYS A 97 7.76 -19.10 14.12
N ASP A 98 7.30 -17.89 13.83
CA ASP A 98 8.13 -16.77 13.42
C ASP A 98 7.94 -15.64 14.45
N PRO A 99 9.01 -15.19 15.14
CA PRO A 99 8.89 -14.13 16.14
C PRO A 99 8.30 -12.82 15.61
N LEU A 100 8.43 -12.53 14.31
CA LEU A 100 7.81 -11.35 13.70
C LEU A 100 6.27 -11.42 13.73
N LEU A 101 5.71 -12.63 13.71
CA LEU A 101 4.26 -12.84 13.82
C LEU A 101 3.76 -12.56 15.23
N ASP A 102 4.56 -12.88 16.25
CA ASP A 102 4.23 -12.60 17.64
C ASP A 102 4.27 -11.09 17.89
N ILE A 103 5.30 -10.41 17.37
CA ILE A 103 5.38 -8.93 17.38
C ILE A 103 4.19 -8.32 16.64
N ALA A 104 3.79 -8.86 15.48
CA ALA A 104 2.63 -8.36 14.74
C ALA A 104 1.32 -8.49 15.55
N LYS A 105 1.10 -9.64 16.21
CA LYS A 105 -0.09 -9.85 17.06
C LYS A 105 -0.11 -8.92 18.26
N GLU A 106 1.05 -8.74 18.92
CA GLU A 106 1.18 -7.82 20.05
C GLU A 106 0.95 -6.37 19.61
N LEU A 107 1.50 -5.97 18.46
CA LEU A 107 1.32 -4.63 17.89
C LEU A 107 -0.13 -4.35 17.49
N GLU A 108 -0.81 -5.34 16.90
CA GLU A 108 -2.25 -5.28 16.64
C GLU A 108 -3.03 -5.06 17.94
N ALA A 109 -2.78 -5.88 18.96
CA ALA A 109 -3.49 -5.79 20.24
C ALA A 109 -3.25 -4.45 20.96
N ALA A 110 -1.99 -3.97 20.95
CA ALA A 110 -1.62 -2.68 21.53
C ALA A 110 -2.32 -1.52 20.82
N ALA A 111 -2.32 -1.51 19.47
CA ALA A 111 -2.97 -0.46 18.70
C ALA A 111 -4.51 -0.49 18.84
N LEU A 112 -5.13 -1.68 18.94
CA LEU A 112 -6.58 -1.81 19.10
C LEU A 112 -7.09 -1.48 20.51
N SER A 113 -6.21 -1.46 21.51
CA SER A 113 -6.55 -1.13 22.90
C SER A 113 -6.16 0.30 23.33
N ASP A 114 -5.28 0.97 22.58
CA ASP A 114 -4.82 2.33 22.89
C ASP A 114 -5.74 3.41 22.29
N SER A 115 -6.28 4.27 23.16
CA SER A 115 -7.18 5.39 22.82
C SER A 115 -6.69 6.29 21.68
N TYR A 116 -5.37 6.52 21.58
CA TYR A 116 -4.78 7.37 20.54
C TYR A 116 -5.12 6.87 19.13
N PHE A 117 -5.02 5.55 18.92
CA PHE A 117 -5.26 4.91 17.64
C PHE A 117 -6.76 4.73 17.37
N ILE A 118 -7.54 4.40 18.41
CA ILE A 118 -9.00 4.27 18.32
C ILE A 118 -9.63 5.60 17.88
N GLU A 119 -9.29 6.71 18.54
CA GLU A 119 -9.81 8.05 18.24
C GLU A 119 -9.43 8.51 16.83
N ARG A 120 -8.21 8.17 16.39
CA ARG A 120 -7.70 8.48 15.03
C ARG A 120 -8.12 7.47 13.98
N LYS A 121 -8.85 6.42 14.38
CA LYS A 121 -9.33 5.34 13.53
C LYS A 121 -8.21 4.64 12.76
N LEU A 122 -7.07 4.48 13.42
CA LEU A 122 -5.90 3.78 12.91
C LEU A 122 -6.07 2.28 13.20
N TYR A 123 -6.84 1.61 12.35
CA TYR A 123 -7.06 0.16 12.42
C TYR A 123 -6.10 -0.57 11.46
N PRO A 124 -5.72 -1.82 11.75
CA PRO A 124 -4.99 -2.66 10.80
C PRO A 124 -5.73 -2.72 9.46
N ASN A 125 -5.00 -2.55 8.37
CA ASN A 125 -5.53 -2.65 7.01
C ASN A 125 -5.11 -3.98 6.36
N VAL A 126 -5.51 -4.19 5.11
CA VAL A 126 -5.18 -5.43 4.38
C VAL A 126 -3.67 -5.66 4.22
N ASP A 127 -2.86 -4.60 4.15
CA ASP A 127 -1.42 -4.69 3.91
C ASP A 127 -0.69 -5.26 5.15
N PHE A 128 -1.20 -4.96 6.36
CA PHE A 128 -0.68 -5.52 7.61
C PHE A 128 -0.71 -7.06 7.62
N TYR A 129 -1.88 -7.65 7.35
CA TYR A 129 -2.03 -9.11 7.39
C TYR A 129 -1.44 -9.81 6.16
N THR A 130 -1.44 -9.16 4.98
CA THR A 130 -0.86 -9.79 3.78
C THR A 130 0.66 -9.91 3.86
N GLY A 131 1.37 -8.92 4.42
CA GLY A 131 2.81 -9.03 4.65
C GLY A 131 3.17 -10.23 5.55
N VAL A 132 2.40 -10.41 6.62
CA VAL A 132 2.49 -11.55 7.54
C VAL A 132 2.24 -12.88 6.83
N ILE A 133 1.17 -12.99 6.03
CA ILE A 133 0.86 -14.21 5.28
C ILE A 133 1.97 -14.55 4.29
N TYR A 134 2.43 -13.58 3.49
CA TYR A 134 3.47 -13.84 2.49
C TYR A 134 4.79 -14.30 3.11
N LYS A 135 5.16 -13.72 4.26
CA LYS A 135 6.29 -14.18 5.05
C LYS A 135 6.12 -15.62 5.52
N ALA A 136 4.96 -15.96 6.08
CA ALA A 136 4.67 -17.32 6.54
C ALA A 136 4.69 -18.36 5.40
N LEU A 137 4.29 -17.96 4.19
CA LEU A 137 4.40 -18.77 2.98
C LEU A 137 5.83 -18.87 2.41
N GLY A 138 6.81 -18.20 3.02
CA GLY A 138 8.22 -18.26 2.63
C GLY A 138 8.60 -17.32 1.48
N PHE A 139 7.75 -16.37 1.10
CA PHE A 139 8.12 -15.38 0.09
C PHE A 139 9.09 -14.33 0.66
N PRO A 140 10.14 -13.95 -0.08
CA PRO A 140 11.00 -12.84 0.34
C PRO A 140 10.26 -11.49 0.20
N PRO A 141 10.57 -10.48 1.04
CA PRO A 141 9.86 -9.19 1.07
C PRO A 141 9.76 -8.51 -0.30
N ARG A 142 10.84 -8.55 -1.09
CA ARG A 142 10.91 -8.03 -2.47
C ARG A 142 9.82 -8.56 -3.43
N MET A 143 9.17 -9.68 -3.09
CA MET A 143 8.09 -10.28 -3.90
C MET A 143 6.69 -9.79 -3.50
N PHE A 144 6.54 -9.08 -2.38
CA PHE A 144 5.22 -8.75 -1.83
C PHE A 144 4.42 -7.86 -2.77
N THR A 145 5.05 -6.82 -3.33
CA THR A 145 4.41 -5.94 -4.32
C THR A 145 4.06 -6.68 -5.60
N ALA A 146 4.88 -7.67 -6.02
CA ALA A 146 4.59 -8.49 -7.19
C ALA A 146 3.38 -9.43 -6.97
N LEU A 147 3.29 -10.06 -5.79
CA LEU A 147 2.14 -10.87 -5.39
C LEU A 147 0.87 -10.02 -5.28
N PHE A 148 1.02 -8.79 -4.77
CA PHE A 148 -0.09 -7.84 -4.74
C PHE A 148 -0.52 -7.47 -6.17
N ALA A 149 0.42 -7.15 -7.06
CA ALA A 149 0.13 -6.86 -8.47
C ALA A 149 -0.62 -8.01 -9.13
N LEU A 150 -0.24 -9.26 -8.88
CA LEU A 150 -0.92 -10.45 -9.38
C LEU A 150 -2.40 -10.47 -8.96
N GLY A 151 -2.69 -10.22 -7.67
CA GLY A 151 -4.06 -10.09 -7.17
C GLY A 151 -4.82 -8.87 -7.73
N ARG A 152 -4.11 -7.85 -8.23
CA ARG A 152 -4.71 -6.65 -8.85
C ARG A 152 -5.02 -6.82 -10.34
N LEU A 153 -4.35 -7.74 -11.04
CA LEU A 153 -4.51 -7.92 -12.49
C LEU A 153 -5.99 -8.07 -12.93
N PRO A 154 -6.83 -8.91 -12.31
CA PRO A 154 -8.21 -9.07 -12.76
C PRO A 154 -8.99 -7.75 -12.72
N GLY A 155 -8.77 -6.94 -11.67
CA GLY A 155 -9.41 -5.63 -11.53
C GLY A 155 -8.90 -4.62 -12.56
N TRP A 156 -7.59 -4.58 -12.81
CA TRP A 156 -7.04 -3.69 -13.84
C TRP A 156 -7.50 -4.06 -15.25
N ILE A 157 -7.54 -5.34 -15.57
CA ILE A 157 -8.05 -5.85 -16.86
C ILE A 157 -9.54 -5.52 -16.99
N ALA A 158 -10.36 -5.78 -15.97
CA ALA A 158 -11.77 -5.43 -15.98
C ALA A 158 -11.98 -3.93 -16.20
N HIS A 159 -11.23 -3.08 -15.49
CA HIS A 159 -11.32 -1.63 -15.65
C HIS A 159 -10.87 -1.14 -17.03
N TRP A 160 -9.82 -1.73 -17.60
CA TRP A 160 -9.36 -1.42 -18.97
C TRP A 160 -10.41 -1.85 -20.00
N ARG A 161 -10.97 -3.06 -19.86
CA ARG A 161 -12.01 -3.58 -20.75
C ARG A 161 -13.28 -2.74 -20.70
N GLU A 162 -13.79 -2.42 -19.51
CA GLU A 162 -14.97 -1.57 -19.35
C GLU A 162 -14.80 -0.25 -20.11
N MET A 163 -13.67 0.42 -19.94
CA MET A 163 -13.39 1.69 -20.61
C MET A 163 -13.26 1.52 -22.14
N ASN A 164 -12.55 0.50 -22.64
CA ASN A 164 -12.33 0.33 -24.08
C ASN A 164 -13.57 -0.18 -24.84
N MET A 165 -14.52 -0.81 -24.12
CA MET A 165 -15.78 -1.28 -24.70
C MET A 165 -16.91 -0.24 -24.59
N ASP A 166 -16.71 0.82 -23.80
CA ASP A 166 -17.66 1.92 -23.69
C ASP A 166 -17.51 2.89 -24.88
N ALA A 167 -18.55 2.97 -25.71
CA ALA A 167 -18.59 3.86 -26.87
C ALA A 167 -18.55 5.35 -26.50
N ALA A 168 -18.86 5.71 -25.25
CA ALA A 168 -18.79 7.08 -24.75
C ALA A 168 -17.38 7.48 -24.28
N THR A 169 -16.45 6.53 -24.17
CA THR A 169 -15.08 6.80 -23.70
C THR A 169 -14.37 7.81 -24.62
N LYS A 170 -13.71 8.79 -23.99
CA LYS A 170 -12.82 9.75 -24.64
C LYS A 170 -11.41 9.62 -24.08
N ILE A 171 -10.42 10.09 -24.84
CA ILE A 171 -9.04 10.18 -24.36
C ILE A 171 -8.97 11.07 -23.10
N GLY A 172 -8.28 10.58 -22.07
CA GLY A 172 -8.00 11.34 -20.86
C GLY A 172 -6.95 12.41 -21.13
N ARG A 173 -7.36 13.68 -21.12
CA ARG A 173 -6.48 14.83 -21.40
C ARG A 173 -6.73 15.96 -20.38
N PRO A 174 -6.19 15.86 -19.16
CA PRO A 174 -6.38 16.88 -18.14
C PRO A 174 -5.79 18.23 -18.59
N GLN A 175 -6.36 19.32 -18.08
CA GLN A 175 -5.83 20.67 -18.25
C GLN A 175 -4.93 21.05 -17.07
N GLN A 176 -4.24 22.19 -17.21
CA GLN A 176 -3.43 22.78 -16.17
C GLN A 176 -3.81 24.26 -15.98
N ILE A 177 -3.64 24.77 -14.76
CA ILE A 177 -3.65 26.21 -14.48
C ILE A 177 -2.21 26.69 -14.60
N TYR A 178 -1.90 27.46 -15.63
CA TYR A 178 -0.57 28.04 -15.81
C TYR A 178 -0.41 29.24 -14.89
N ILE A 179 0.58 29.17 -13.99
CA ILE A 179 0.96 30.23 -13.03
C ILE A 179 2.42 30.68 -13.23
N GLY A 180 2.98 30.39 -14.41
CA GLY A 180 4.33 30.82 -14.78
C GLY A 180 4.34 32.24 -15.34
N GLU A 181 5.53 32.67 -15.75
CA GLU A 181 5.74 33.98 -16.38
C GLU A 181 4.97 34.10 -17.70
N GLU A 182 4.49 35.31 -18.00
CA GLU A 182 3.92 35.62 -19.30
C GLU A 182 4.97 35.57 -20.43
N GLU A 183 4.54 35.80 -21.66
CA GLU A 183 5.42 35.84 -22.83
C GLU A 183 6.60 36.80 -22.60
N ARG A 184 7.82 36.30 -22.85
CA ARG A 184 9.05 37.07 -22.64
C ARG A 184 10.09 36.76 -23.70
N SER A 185 10.86 37.77 -24.11
CA SER A 185 11.96 37.62 -25.05
C SER A 185 13.14 36.87 -24.41
N LEU A 186 13.72 35.92 -25.15
CA LEU A 186 14.97 35.27 -24.76
C LEU A 186 16.14 36.24 -24.97
N LYS A 187 16.94 36.49 -23.93
CA LYS A 187 18.16 37.29 -24.06
C LYS A 187 19.24 36.48 -24.78
N GLY A 188 19.78 37.00 -25.89
CA GLY A 188 21.02 36.51 -26.51
C GLY A 188 20.93 35.72 -27.83
N PHE A 189 19.77 35.63 -28.49
CA PHE A 189 19.65 34.90 -29.76
C PHE A 189 19.79 35.74 -31.04
N PHE A 190 19.95 37.07 -30.92
CA PHE A 190 20.39 37.94 -32.01
C PHE A 190 21.27 39.05 -31.43
N ASN A 191 22.58 38.91 -31.61
CA ASN A 191 23.52 40.02 -31.74
C ASN A 191 24.18 39.87 -33.10
#